data_AF-A0A2A2LPP9-F1
#
_entry.id   AF-A0A2A2LPP9-F1
#
_cell.length_a   1.000
_cell.length_b   1.000
_cell.length_c   1.000
_cell.angle_alpha   90.00
_cell.angle_beta   90.00
_cell.angle_gamma   90.00
#
_symmetry.space_group_name_H-M   'P 1'
#
loop_
_entity.id
_entity.type
_entity.pdbx_description
1 polymer ?
#
loop_
_entity_poly.entity_id
_entity_poly.type
_entity_poly.pdbx_seq_one_letter_code
_entity_poly.pdbx_strand_id
1 'polypeptide(L)'
;MTDNLSCILYGKNDIRLEQRPIPKAGPNQLLIRVKTVGICGSDVHFCLHGAIGNFIVKEPMVLGHESAGIVEAVGENVRGFSVGDRVAMEPGLSCKECQHCKTGSYNLCPDSRFFATPPTDGSLARYVAHDADFCFKLPENVSLEEGALCEPLSVAVYASRRAHLQIGQNVLITGAGPIGFLCLLTAKAMGVSSVVITDLDDGRLALAKKAGADHIVNVRGKSQDDLRCEITSAFGGSMPDVSMECTGAQPCVETAITLTKSGGIVVLIGLGASRIEIPIIEASTREVDIRGIFRYANCYPTALQLIASGKLNLLRDLTTADYQLEDAVKAFERAQKADVIKHKKYYIFDPINIDNDNDNNDIDIDNDKHDNYHYNYVRTARSRNRNFAQPCCARMHISQLSVVREHDTAVAAPPLSIDFSTAQSMCMGLYAQARLPLMRNAAQNLASSATNSGWLFEDLHLVCVFEISFKQPNWPLVFRTLSPLFYSTPDL
;
A
#
# COMPACT_ATOMS: atom_id res chain seq x y z
N MET A 1 27.81 12.40 13.19
CA MET A 1 26.63 12.85 13.96
C MET A 1 25.47 11.94 13.58
N THR A 2 24.76 11.40 14.57
CA THR A 2 23.64 10.45 14.42
C THR A 2 22.31 11.11 14.79
N ASP A 3 22.21 12.43 14.71
CA ASP A 3 21.04 13.23 15.08
C ASP A 3 19.98 13.24 13.96
N ASN A 4 19.69 12.07 13.38
CA ASN A 4 18.62 11.88 12.40
C ASN A 4 17.49 11.02 12.99
N LEU A 5 16.76 11.58 13.96
CA LEU A 5 15.59 10.92 14.55
C LEU A 5 14.63 10.51 13.41
N SER A 6 14.20 9.26 13.43
CA SER A 6 13.39 8.65 12.37
C SER A 6 12.26 7.83 12.97
N CYS A 7 11.09 7.88 12.34
CA CYS A 7 9.92 7.08 12.72
C CYS A 7 9.90 5.78 11.91
N ILE A 8 10.19 4.67 12.59
CA ILE A 8 10.45 3.36 11.97
C ILE A 8 9.32 2.41 12.32
N LEU A 9 8.77 1.74 11.30
CA LEU A 9 7.87 0.62 11.45
C LEU A 9 8.67 -0.70 11.47
N TYR A 10 8.69 -1.38 12.60
CA TYR A 10 9.32 -2.70 12.76
C TYR A 10 8.39 -3.85 12.37
N GLY A 11 7.08 -3.63 12.50
CA GLY A 11 6.04 -4.62 12.25
C GLY A 11 4.67 -4.05 12.62
N LYS A 12 3.64 -4.90 12.60
CA LYS A 12 2.27 -4.46 12.90
C LYS A 12 2.19 -3.80 14.28
N ASN A 13 1.68 -2.58 14.33
CA ASN A 13 1.53 -1.75 15.54
C ASN A 13 2.84 -1.51 16.31
N ASP A 14 4.01 -1.67 15.67
CA ASP A 14 5.32 -1.47 16.29
C ASP A 14 6.05 -0.31 15.59
N ILE A 15 5.67 0.91 15.96
CA ILE A 15 6.34 2.14 15.54
C ILE A 15 7.29 2.59 16.65
N ARG A 16 8.54 2.85 16.27
CA ARG A 16 9.60 3.32 17.18
C ARG A 16 10.28 4.56 16.63
N LEU A 17 10.69 5.44 17.53
CA LEU A 17 11.52 6.59 17.23
C LEU A 17 12.97 6.25 17.55
N GLU A 18 13.82 6.23 16.53
CA GLU A 18 15.23 5.86 16.69
C GLU A 18 16.13 6.79 15.91
N GLN A 19 17.35 6.96 16.39
CA GLN A 19 18.38 7.72 15.68
C GLN A 19 18.91 6.89 14.51
N ARG A 20 19.00 7.53 13.33
CA ARG A 20 19.69 6.97 12.16
C ARG A 20 20.92 7.83 11.82
N PRO A 21 21.86 7.31 11.02
CA PRO A 21 22.88 8.15 10.40
C PRO A 21 22.24 9.20 9.49
N ILE A 22 22.79 10.41 9.46
CA ILE A 22 22.45 11.38 8.40
C ILE A 22 22.94 10.80 7.07
N PRO A 23 22.06 10.64 6.05
CA PRO A 23 22.47 10.11 4.77
C PRO A 23 23.43 11.09 4.06
N LYS A 24 24.37 10.55 3.29
CA LYS A 24 25.21 11.37 2.39
C LYS A 24 24.50 11.47 1.05
N ALA A 25 24.33 12.69 0.54
CA ALA A 25 23.82 12.89 -0.81
C ALA A 25 24.80 12.29 -1.84
N GLY A 26 24.30 11.43 -2.73
CA GLY A 26 25.04 10.99 -3.90
C GLY A 26 25.25 12.12 -4.93
N PRO A 27 26.00 11.88 -6.01
CA PRO A 27 26.36 12.91 -6.99
C PRO A 27 25.16 13.65 -7.62
N ASN A 28 24.03 12.97 -7.80
CA ASN A 28 22.81 13.51 -8.41
C ASN A 28 21.69 13.79 -7.37
N GLN A 29 22.03 13.79 -6.08
CA GLN A 29 21.06 13.89 -5.01
C GLN A 29 21.20 15.19 -4.24
N LEU A 30 20.13 15.55 -3.56
CA LEU A 30 20.11 16.57 -2.52
C LEU A 30 20.08 15.87 -1.16
N LEU A 31 20.76 16.44 -0.17
CA LEU A 31 20.43 16.18 1.23
C LEU A 31 19.38 17.21 1.62
N ILE A 32 18.22 16.76 2.07
CA ILE A 32 17.10 17.61 2.48
C ILE A 32 16.91 17.47 3.98
N ARG A 33 16.93 18.61 4.68
CA ARG A 33 16.41 18.72 6.04
C ARG A 33 14.90 18.79 5.97
N VAL A 34 14.24 17.71 6.37
CA VAL A 34 12.79 17.56 6.27
C VAL A 34 12.14 18.52 7.25
N LYS A 35 11.09 19.21 6.80
CA LYS A 35 10.37 20.18 7.62
C LYS A 35 8.91 19.84 7.84
N THR A 36 8.30 19.07 6.95
CA THR A 36 6.91 18.66 7.15
C THR A 36 6.64 17.38 6.36
N VAL A 37 6.04 16.38 7.03
CA VAL A 37 5.64 15.10 6.42
C VAL A 37 4.19 14.82 6.76
N GLY A 38 3.38 14.46 5.75
CA GLY A 38 1.97 14.12 5.92
C GLY A 38 1.83 12.64 6.21
N ILE A 39 0.86 12.31 7.06
CA ILE A 39 0.48 10.93 7.33
C ILE A 39 -0.64 10.58 6.38
N CYS A 40 -0.37 9.65 5.48
CA CYS A 40 -1.35 9.12 4.56
C CYS A 40 -2.07 7.92 5.17
N GLY A 41 -3.26 7.59 4.63
CA GLY A 41 -3.96 6.35 5.00
C GLY A 41 -3.12 5.10 4.75
N SER A 42 -2.21 5.12 3.77
CA SER A 42 -1.27 4.02 3.51
C SER A 42 -0.24 3.83 4.63
N ASP A 43 0.29 4.91 5.24
CA ASP A 43 1.19 4.79 6.39
C ASP A 43 0.48 4.12 7.56
N VAL A 44 -0.78 4.49 7.81
CA VAL A 44 -1.63 3.88 8.84
C VAL A 44 -1.93 2.42 8.50
N HIS A 45 -2.23 2.12 7.22
CA HIS A 45 -2.52 0.76 6.78
C HIS A 45 -1.30 -0.17 6.92
N PHE A 46 -0.09 0.30 6.60
CA PHE A 46 1.14 -0.44 6.87
C PHE A 46 1.33 -0.67 8.38
N CYS A 47 1.07 0.34 9.21
CA CYS A 47 1.14 0.20 10.66
C CYS A 47 0.18 -0.88 11.18
N LEU A 48 -1.10 -0.84 10.78
CA LEU A 48 -2.12 -1.77 11.28
C LEU A 48 -1.98 -3.19 10.71
N HIS A 49 -1.69 -3.30 9.41
CA HIS A 49 -1.80 -4.56 8.67
C HIS A 49 -0.45 -5.15 8.26
N GLY A 50 0.63 -4.38 8.31
CA GLY A 50 1.98 -4.80 7.91
C GLY A 50 2.16 -4.99 6.40
N ALA A 51 1.11 -4.73 5.60
CA ALA A 51 1.14 -4.87 4.16
C ALA A 51 0.02 -4.07 3.48
N ILE A 52 0.25 -3.65 2.23
CA ILE A 52 -0.78 -3.17 1.29
C ILE A 52 -0.65 -4.02 0.03
N GLY A 53 -1.63 -4.87 -0.24
CA GLY A 53 -1.54 -5.84 -1.34
C GLY A 53 -0.26 -6.68 -1.25
N ASN A 54 0.57 -6.64 -2.28
CA ASN A 54 1.82 -7.40 -2.35
C ASN A 54 3.02 -6.68 -1.72
N PHE A 55 2.86 -5.46 -1.22
CA PHE A 55 3.90 -4.71 -0.52
C PHE A 55 3.87 -5.09 0.96
N ILE A 56 4.78 -5.96 1.39
CA ILE A 56 4.82 -6.51 2.76
C ILE A 56 6.04 -5.95 3.48
N VAL A 57 5.83 -5.42 4.69
CA VAL A 57 6.90 -5.00 5.59
C VAL A 57 7.61 -6.25 6.10
N LYS A 58 8.83 -6.50 5.60
CA LYS A 58 9.66 -7.65 5.98
C LYS A 58 10.84 -7.27 6.86
N GLU A 59 11.23 -5.99 6.82
CA GLU A 59 12.35 -5.40 7.53
C GLU A 59 11.92 -4.02 8.04
N PRO A 60 12.57 -3.48 9.10
CA PRO A 60 12.23 -2.18 9.64
C PRO A 60 12.37 -1.07 8.59
N MET A 61 11.34 -0.23 8.46
CA MET A 61 11.25 0.77 7.41
C MET A 61 10.81 2.13 7.98
N VAL A 62 11.49 3.21 7.59
CA VAL A 62 11.04 4.57 7.92
C VAL A 62 9.70 4.87 7.23
N LEU A 63 8.75 5.49 7.94
CA LEU A 63 7.43 5.84 7.38
C LEU A 63 7.41 7.19 6.66
N GLY A 64 6.26 7.56 6.06
CA GLY A 64 5.98 8.88 5.50
C GLY A 64 6.52 9.13 4.09
N HIS A 65 5.70 9.72 3.23
CA HIS A 65 6.04 9.99 1.82
C HIS A 65 5.53 11.33 1.30
N GLU A 66 4.69 12.03 2.07
CA GLU A 66 4.14 13.33 1.68
C GLU A 66 4.97 14.48 2.26
N SER A 67 6.13 14.78 1.67
CA SER A 67 7.17 15.58 2.35
C SER A 67 7.69 16.81 1.60
N ALA A 68 8.10 17.80 2.39
CA ALA A 68 8.84 18.98 1.95
C ALA A 68 9.91 19.36 2.98
N GLY A 69 10.93 20.07 2.52
CA GLY A 69 12.06 20.44 3.35
C GLY A 69 12.93 21.54 2.76
N ILE A 70 14.12 21.70 3.36
CA ILE A 70 15.12 22.67 2.97
C ILE A 70 16.36 21.91 2.50
N VAL A 71 16.94 22.29 1.37
CA VAL A 71 18.18 21.71 0.86
C VAL A 71 19.32 22.05 1.83
N GLU A 72 19.95 21.02 2.39
CA GLU A 72 21.06 21.10 3.34
C GLU A 72 22.42 20.90 2.63
N ALA A 73 22.46 20.00 1.63
CA ALA A 73 23.64 19.80 0.79
C ALA A 73 23.23 19.40 -0.63
N VAL A 74 24.13 19.63 -1.59
CA VAL A 74 23.91 19.43 -3.02
C VAL A 74 25.01 18.51 -3.57
N GLY A 75 24.63 17.44 -4.27
CA GLY A 75 25.57 16.55 -4.95
C GLY A 75 26.32 17.24 -6.10
N GLU A 76 27.53 16.76 -6.39
CA GLU A 76 28.46 17.38 -7.36
C GLU A 76 27.90 17.59 -8.78
N ASN A 77 26.97 16.73 -9.22
CA ASN A 77 26.38 16.76 -10.57
C ASN A 77 25.03 17.48 -10.59
N VAL A 78 24.49 17.84 -9.43
CA VAL A 78 23.22 18.56 -9.36
C VAL A 78 23.42 19.99 -9.86
N ARG A 79 22.44 20.46 -10.62
CA ARG A 79 22.37 21.83 -11.16
C ARG A 79 21.04 22.45 -10.77
N GLY A 80 21.02 23.78 -10.69
CA GLY A 80 19.79 24.52 -10.44
C GLY A 80 19.32 24.52 -8.98
N PHE A 81 20.01 23.87 -8.04
CA PHE A 81 19.70 23.90 -6.60
C PHE A 81 20.86 24.49 -5.79
N SER A 82 20.51 25.13 -4.68
CA SER A 82 21.41 25.72 -3.69
C SER A 82 20.99 25.30 -2.29
N VAL A 83 21.94 25.26 -1.35
CA VAL A 83 21.64 25.14 0.07
C VAL A 83 20.71 26.28 0.50
N GLY A 84 19.68 25.95 1.28
CA GLY A 84 18.62 26.87 1.70
C GLY A 84 17.38 26.87 0.80
N ASP A 85 17.42 26.27 -0.39
CA ASP A 85 16.22 26.14 -1.25
C ASP A 85 15.13 25.33 -0.54
N ARG A 86 13.88 25.79 -0.62
CA ARG A 86 12.70 25.04 -0.16
C ARG A 86 12.22 24.11 -1.26
N VAL A 87 12.01 22.85 -0.96
CA VAL A 87 11.62 21.85 -1.97
C VAL A 87 10.48 20.94 -1.51
N ALA A 88 9.56 20.63 -2.43
CA ALA A 88 8.70 19.45 -2.36
C ALA A 88 9.43 18.24 -2.96
N MET A 89 9.21 17.06 -2.40
CA MET A 89 9.82 15.82 -2.88
C MET A 89 8.77 14.91 -3.51
N GLU A 90 8.98 14.49 -4.75
CA GLU A 90 8.22 13.42 -5.38
C GLU A 90 8.77 12.06 -4.93
N PRO A 91 8.04 11.29 -4.11
CA PRO A 91 8.59 10.13 -3.39
C PRO A 91 8.97 8.95 -4.29
N GLY A 92 8.46 8.88 -5.52
CA GLY A 92 8.61 7.75 -6.43
C GLY A 92 9.78 7.87 -7.40
N LEU A 93 10.91 7.27 -7.07
CA LEU A 93 12.03 7.12 -7.97
C LEU A 93 11.79 5.96 -8.93
N SER A 94 12.05 6.18 -10.21
CA SER A 94 11.99 5.14 -11.25
C SER A 94 13.40 4.74 -11.71
N CYS A 95 13.53 3.64 -12.45
CA CYS A 95 14.83 3.22 -12.98
C CYS A 95 15.32 4.06 -14.16
N LYS A 96 14.47 4.94 -14.73
CA LYS A 96 14.78 5.84 -15.86
C LYS A 96 15.09 5.14 -17.20
N GLU A 97 15.12 3.81 -17.24
CA GLU A 97 15.59 3.04 -18.41
C GLU A 97 14.54 2.08 -19.03
N CYS A 98 13.56 1.63 -18.25
CA CYS A 98 12.55 0.67 -18.71
C CYS A 98 11.54 1.30 -19.68
N GLN A 99 10.72 0.46 -20.32
CA GLN A 99 9.72 0.92 -21.28
C GLN A 99 8.75 1.94 -20.66
N HIS A 100 8.24 1.69 -19.45
CA HIS A 100 7.36 2.61 -18.74
C HIS A 100 8.00 3.99 -18.52
N CYS A 101 9.29 4.03 -18.16
CA CYS A 101 10.01 5.30 -18.02
C CYS A 101 10.13 6.02 -19.37
N LYS A 102 10.54 5.30 -20.41
CA LYS A 102 10.74 5.85 -21.76
C LYS A 102 9.46 6.33 -22.43
N THR A 103 8.30 5.76 -22.08
CA THR A 103 6.99 6.19 -22.58
C THR A 103 6.29 7.21 -21.67
N GLY A 104 6.95 7.69 -20.62
CA GLY A 104 6.42 8.72 -19.72
C GLY A 104 5.45 8.22 -18.62
N SER A 105 5.31 6.91 -18.44
CA SER A 105 4.50 6.27 -17.39
C SER A 105 5.37 5.70 -16.27
N TYR A 106 6.36 6.47 -15.81
CA TYR A 106 7.38 6.00 -14.86
C TYR A 106 6.80 5.54 -13.50
N ASN A 107 5.58 5.94 -13.17
CA ASN A 107 4.83 5.46 -12.01
C ASN A 107 4.55 3.95 -12.05
N LEU A 108 4.60 3.35 -13.23
CA LEU A 108 4.45 1.90 -13.45
C LEU A 108 5.80 1.18 -13.56
N CYS A 109 6.92 1.85 -13.29
CA CYS A 109 8.24 1.23 -13.32
C CYS A 109 8.30 0.05 -12.34
N PRO A 110 8.67 -1.17 -12.79
CA PRO A 110 8.74 -2.35 -11.92
C PRO A 110 9.84 -2.23 -10.85
N ASP A 111 10.90 -1.48 -11.15
CA ASP A 111 12.01 -1.21 -10.25
C ASP A 111 11.82 0.12 -9.49
N SER A 112 10.57 0.60 -9.37
CA SER A 112 10.30 1.84 -8.66
C SER A 112 10.61 1.69 -7.17
N ARG A 113 11.31 2.68 -6.62
CA ARG A 113 11.52 2.87 -5.18
C ARG A 113 10.68 4.05 -4.75
N PHE A 114 9.81 3.85 -3.77
CA PHE A 114 8.86 4.87 -3.35
C PHE A 114 8.91 4.98 -1.83
N PHE A 115 9.07 6.20 -1.31
CA PHE A 115 9.14 6.43 0.13
C PHE A 115 8.03 5.70 0.89
N ALA A 116 8.40 5.02 1.98
CA ALA A 116 7.50 4.26 2.83
C ALA A 116 6.69 3.15 2.09
N THR A 117 7.19 2.66 0.96
CA THR A 117 6.73 1.42 0.34
C THR A 117 7.82 0.36 0.48
N PRO A 118 7.58 -0.75 1.20
CA PRO A 118 8.61 -1.75 1.47
C PRO A 118 9.29 -2.26 0.19
N PRO A 119 10.64 -2.36 0.17
CA PRO A 119 11.58 -2.17 1.29
C PRO A 119 12.21 -0.76 1.35
N THR A 120 11.59 0.25 0.74
CA THR A 120 12.17 1.60 0.64
C THR A 120 11.82 2.45 1.87
N ASP A 121 12.84 2.93 2.58
CA ASP A 121 12.66 3.90 3.67
C ASP A 121 11.91 5.16 3.21
N GLY A 122 11.08 5.68 4.10
CA GLY A 122 10.32 6.90 3.93
C GLY A 122 11.07 8.17 4.34
N SER A 123 10.29 9.23 4.54
CA SER A 123 10.75 10.59 4.77
C SER A 123 10.39 11.16 6.14
N LEU A 124 9.77 10.36 7.01
CA LEU A 124 9.47 10.74 8.39
C LEU A 124 10.72 10.62 9.27
N ALA A 125 11.71 11.45 8.95
CA ALA A 125 13.02 11.59 9.58
C ALA A 125 13.48 13.05 9.54
N ARG A 126 14.59 13.40 10.21
CA ARG A 126 15.16 14.77 10.17
C ARG A 126 15.84 15.10 8.84
N TYR A 127 16.50 14.13 8.24
CA TYR A 127 17.25 14.26 7.00
C TYR A 127 17.01 13.08 6.07
N VAL A 128 16.84 13.38 4.79
CA VAL A 128 16.76 12.39 3.70
C VAL A 128 17.64 12.78 2.54
N ALA A 129 18.20 11.81 1.83
CA ALA A 129 18.83 12.03 0.53
C ALA A 129 17.85 11.63 -0.57
N HIS A 130 17.66 12.49 -1.57
CA HIS A 130 16.70 12.24 -2.66
C HIS A 130 17.25 12.73 -4.00
N ASP A 131 16.85 12.09 -5.10
CA ASP A 131 17.28 12.49 -6.44
C ASP A 131 16.79 13.91 -6.77
N ALA A 132 17.69 14.75 -7.27
CA ALA A 132 17.39 16.17 -7.51
C ALA A 132 16.34 16.40 -8.60
N ASP A 133 16.21 15.48 -9.56
CA ASP A 133 15.18 15.52 -10.62
C ASP A 133 13.77 15.17 -10.13
N PHE A 134 13.64 14.67 -8.89
CA PHE A 134 12.38 14.45 -8.19
C PHE A 134 12.17 15.44 -7.03
N CYS A 135 12.97 16.51 -6.99
CA CYS A 135 12.78 17.63 -6.06
C CYS A 135 12.28 18.86 -6.83
N PHE A 136 11.31 19.58 -6.28
CA PHE A 136 10.68 20.73 -6.93
C PHE A 136 10.78 21.95 -6.02
N LYS A 137 11.45 23.01 -6.50
CA LYS A 137 11.56 24.26 -5.74
C LYS A 137 10.19 24.86 -5.48
N LEU A 138 9.94 25.23 -4.23
CA LEU A 138 8.73 25.92 -3.84
C LEU A 138 8.86 27.41 -4.18
N PRO A 139 7.90 28.00 -4.91
CA PRO A 139 7.80 29.46 -5.06
C PRO A 139 7.71 30.15 -3.70
N GLU A 140 8.03 31.45 -3.65
CA GLU A 140 8.03 32.23 -2.40
C GLU A 140 6.67 32.18 -1.67
N ASN A 141 5.57 32.24 -2.42
CA ASN A 141 4.21 32.21 -1.91
C ASN A 141 3.70 30.81 -1.54
N VAL A 142 4.50 29.75 -1.71
CA VAL A 142 4.13 28.37 -1.34
C VAL A 142 4.89 27.97 -0.07
N SER A 143 4.13 27.65 0.97
CA SER A 143 4.67 27.17 2.25
C SER A 143 5.20 25.73 2.15
N LEU A 144 6.02 25.31 3.13
CA LEU A 144 6.49 23.93 3.22
C LEU A 144 5.34 22.93 3.45
N GLU A 145 4.31 23.35 4.17
CA GLU A 145 3.10 22.54 4.38
C GLU A 145 2.40 22.27 3.04
N GLU A 146 2.17 23.31 2.25
CA GLU A 146 1.62 23.21 0.90
C GLU A 146 2.52 22.41 -0.05
N GLY A 147 3.84 22.62 0.02
CA GLY A 147 4.81 21.83 -0.74
C GLY A 147 4.66 20.34 -0.45
N ALA A 148 4.41 19.98 0.79
CA ALA A 148 4.24 18.59 1.18
C ALA A 148 2.83 18.04 0.89
N LEU A 149 1.83 18.91 0.64
CA LEU A 149 0.54 18.55 0.05
C LEU A 149 0.60 18.39 -1.48
N CYS A 150 1.73 18.67 -2.13
CA CYS A 150 1.90 18.40 -3.56
C CYS A 150 1.80 16.90 -3.90
N GLU A 151 2.23 16.02 -2.99
CA GLU A 151 2.15 14.56 -3.13
C GLU A 151 0.69 14.10 -3.37
N PRO A 152 -0.24 14.31 -2.43
CA PRO A 152 -1.60 13.82 -2.57
C PRO A 152 -2.39 14.64 -3.61
N LEU A 153 -2.06 15.93 -3.81
CA LEU A 153 -2.65 16.71 -4.89
C LEU A 153 -2.25 16.15 -6.25
N SER A 154 -1.03 15.62 -6.40
CA SER A 154 -0.60 14.96 -7.63
C SER A 154 -1.42 13.71 -7.93
N VAL A 155 -1.91 12.98 -6.92
CA VAL A 155 -2.87 11.88 -7.10
C VAL A 155 -4.16 12.40 -7.74
N ALA A 156 -4.72 13.49 -7.21
CA ALA A 156 -5.94 14.09 -7.75
C ALA A 156 -5.76 14.65 -9.18
N VAL A 157 -4.61 15.28 -9.47
CA VAL A 157 -4.25 15.74 -10.83
C VAL A 157 -4.17 14.55 -11.79
N TYR A 158 -3.50 13.47 -11.39
CA TYR A 158 -3.37 12.30 -12.25
C TYR A 158 -4.70 11.57 -12.43
N ALA A 159 -5.54 11.51 -11.39
CA ALA A 159 -6.90 10.97 -11.47
C ALA A 159 -7.75 11.75 -12.47
N SER A 160 -7.67 13.09 -12.44
CA SER A 160 -8.36 13.97 -13.37
C SER A 160 -7.88 13.79 -14.81
N ARG A 161 -6.58 13.57 -15.02
CA ARG A 161 -6.03 13.19 -16.35
C ARG A 161 -6.54 11.84 -16.82
N ARG A 162 -6.55 10.82 -15.95
CA ARG A 162 -7.06 9.47 -16.24
C ARG A 162 -8.57 9.46 -16.53
N ALA A 163 -9.31 10.36 -15.89
CA ALA A 163 -10.73 10.61 -16.11
C ALA A 163 -11.03 11.34 -17.42
N HIS A 164 -10.03 11.89 -18.10
CA HIS A 164 -10.21 12.82 -19.22
C HIS A 164 -11.12 13.99 -18.83
N LEU A 165 -10.89 14.54 -17.63
CA LEU A 165 -11.75 15.57 -17.09
C LEU A 165 -11.65 16.85 -17.92
N GLN A 166 -12.80 17.45 -18.24
CA GLN A 166 -12.94 18.59 -19.13
C GLN A 166 -13.91 19.63 -18.57
N ILE A 167 -13.73 20.88 -19.02
CA ILE A 167 -14.70 21.95 -18.79
C ILE A 167 -16.09 21.52 -19.25
N GLY A 168 -17.11 21.84 -18.48
CA GLY A 168 -18.50 21.53 -18.83
C GLY A 168 -19.04 20.19 -18.31
N GLN A 169 -18.21 19.29 -17.80
CA GLN A 169 -18.63 17.97 -17.32
C GLN A 169 -19.25 17.98 -15.92
N ASN A 170 -20.08 16.99 -15.64
CA ASN A 170 -20.64 16.65 -14.32
C ASN A 170 -19.82 15.52 -13.68
N VAL A 171 -19.39 15.71 -12.43
CA VAL A 171 -18.50 14.77 -11.73
C VAL A 171 -19.14 14.27 -10.44
N LEU A 172 -19.23 12.96 -10.29
CA LEU A 172 -19.53 12.32 -9.01
C LEU A 172 -18.21 11.97 -8.31
N ILE A 173 -18.08 12.32 -7.04
CA ILE A 173 -16.96 11.90 -6.19
C ILE A 173 -17.53 11.08 -5.04
N THR A 174 -17.13 9.82 -4.92
CA THR A 174 -17.53 8.99 -3.77
C THR A 174 -16.42 9.01 -2.73
N GLY A 175 -16.75 9.47 -1.52
CA GLY A 175 -15.81 9.74 -0.44
C GLY A 175 -15.37 11.21 -0.39
N ALA A 176 -15.58 11.86 0.75
CA ALA A 176 -15.11 13.20 1.09
C ALA A 176 -13.91 13.18 2.05
N GLY A 177 -13.19 12.05 2.12
CA GLY A 177 -11.86 11.95 2.72
C GLY A 177 -10.82 12.81 1.96
N PRO A 178 -9.54 12.77 2.37
CA PRO A 178 -8.55 13.72 1.86
C PRO A 178 -8.35 13.65 0.34
N ILE A 179 -8.36 12.44 -0.23
CA ILE A 179 -8.25 12.25 -1.67
C ILE A 179 -9.48 12.77 -2.41
N GLY A 180 -10.69 12.49 -1.92
CA GLY A 180 -11.92 12.98 -2.53
C GLY A 180 -12.04 14.50 -2.47
N PHE A 181 -11.62 15.10 -1.35
CA PHE A 181 -11.53 16.55 -1.20
C PHE A 181 -10.54 17.17 -2.19
N LEU A 182 -9.37 16.57 -2.39
CA LEU A 182 -8.39 17.03 -3.38
C LEU A 182 -8.89 16.84 -4.82
N CYS A 183 -9.64 15.77 -5.09
CA CYS A 183 -10.31 15.55 -6.37
C CYS A 183 -11.36 16.63 -6.64
N LEU A 184 -12.15 17.02 -5.62
CA LEU A 184 -13.09 18.14 -5.71
C LEU A 184 -12.36 19.44 -6.07
N LEU A 185 -11.34 19.81 -5.29
CA LEU A 185 -10.57 21.04 -5.52
C LEU A 185 -9.96 21.06 -6.93
N THR A 186 -9.41 19.93 -7.38
CA THR A 186 -8.83 19.79 -8.72
C THR A 186 -9.90 19.90 -9.81
N ALA A 187 -11.03 19.22 -9.65
CA ALA A 187 -12.13 19.25 -10.61
C ALA A 187 -12.70 20.67 -10.78
N LYS A 188 -12.95 21.39 -9.66
CA LYS A 188 -13.39 22.79 -9.71
C LYS A 188 -12.35 23.69 -10.37
N ALA A 189 -11.06 23.50 -10.11
CA ALA A 189 -10.00 24.25 -10.77
C ALA A 189 -9.90 23.99 -12.29
N MET A 190 -10.38 22.82 -12.76
CA MET A 190 -10.46 22.45 -14.18
C MET A 190 -11.73 22.97 -14.89
N GLY A 191 -12.67 23.57 -14.16
CA GLY A 191 -13.87 24.19 -14.74
C GLY A 191 -15.01 23.22 -15.05
N VAL A 192 -15.11 22.09 -14.34
CA VAL A 192 -16.28 21.21 -14.43
C VAL A 192 -17.56 21.96 -14.05
N SER A 193 -18.69 21.61 -14.66
CA SER A 193 -19.98 22.29 -14.46
C SER A 193 -20.53 22.05 -13.06
N SER A 194 -20.57 20.79 -12.62
CA SER A 194 -21.17 20.41 -11.35
C SER A 194 -20.41 19.25 -10.72
N VAL A 195 -20.22 19.30 -9.40
CA VAL A 195 -19.66 18.23 -8.58
C VAL A 195 -20.66 17.82 -7.51
N VAL A 196 -21.04 16.55 -7.52
CA VAL A 196 -21.71 15.89 -6.39
C VAL A 196 -20.66 15.08 -5.63
N ILE A 197 -20.55 15.28 -4.32
CA ILE A 197 -19.66 14.49 -3.46
C ILE A 197 -20.45 13.76 -2.37
N THR A 198 -20.08 12.51 -2.12
CA THR A 198 -20.78 11.65 -1.17
C THR A 198 -19.86 11.19 -0.03
N ASP A 199 -20.39 11.02 1.17
CA ASP A 199 -19.67 10.46 2.34
C ASP A 199 -20.67 10.00 3.41
N LEU A 200 -20.18 9.36 4.47
CA LEU A 200 -20.95 8.99 5.66
C LEU A 200 -20.89 10.05 6.77
N ASP A 201 -19.92 10.96 6.67
CA ASP A 201 -19.60 11.98 7.67
C ASP A 201 -20.03 13.39 7.21
N ASP A 202 -20.96 14.00 7.96
CA ASP A 202 -21.48 15.33 7.64
C ASP A 202 -20.45 16.45 7.81
N GLY A 203 -19.44 16.28 8.67
CA GLY A 203 -18.36 17.24 8.83
C GLY A 203 -17.48 17.31 7.58
N ARG A 204 -17.13 16.16 7.00
CA ARG A 204 -16.42 16.07 5.72
C ARG A 204 -17.23 16.67 4.58
N LEU A 205 -18.52 16.36 4.52
CA LEU A 205 -19.43 16.92 3.51
C LEU A 205 -19.57 18.45 3.67
N ALA A 206 -19.67 18.96 4.89
CA ALA A 206 -19.72 20.40 5.14
C ALA A 206 -18.44 21.11 4.66
N LEU A 207 -17.27 20.52 4.90
CA LEU A 207 -16.00 21.04 4.39
C LEU A 207 -15.96 21.00 2.86
N ALA A 208 -16.41 19.90 2.24
CA ALA A 208 -16.49 19.78 0.79
C ALA A 208 -17.45 20.82 0.18
N LYS A 209 -18.58 21.10 0.83
CA LYS A 209 -19.52 22.15 0.41
C LYS A 209 -18.85 23.52 0.45
N LYS A 210 -18.12 23.84 1.53
CA LYS A 210 -17.34 25.07 1.66
C LYS A 210 -16.26 25.19 0.56
N ALA A 211 -15.69 24.07 0.13
CA ALA A 211 -14.69 23.98 -0.93
C ALA A 211 -15.24 24.06 -2.36
N GLY A 212 -16.56 24.21 -2.52
CA GLY A 212 -17.19 24.42 -3.83
C GLY A 212 -17.83 23.18 -4.44
N ALA A 213 -18.11 22.13 -3.66
CA ALA A 213 -19.04 21.10 -4.11
C ALA A 213 -20.42 21.72 -4.39
N ASP A 214 -20.99 21.44 -5.55
CA ASP A 214 -22.29 21.96 -5.94
C ASP A 214 -23.39 21.24 -5.15
N HIS A 215 -23.21 19.94 -4.90
CA HIS A 215 -24.09 19.13 -4.08
C HIS A 215 -23.31 18.18 -3.17
N ILE A 216 -23.87 17.91 -1.99
CA ILE A 216 -23.33 16.96 -1.01
C ILE A 216 -24.41 15.94 -0.67
N VAL A 217 -24.04 14.66 -0.55
CA VAL A 217 -24.98 13.58 -0.25
C VAL A 217 -24.42 12.70 0.87
N ASN A 218 -25.11 12.67 2.02
CA ASN A 218 -24.81 11.70 3.06
C ASN A 218 -25.40 10.34 2.67
N VAL A 219 -24.57 9.30 2.59
CA VAL A 219 -24.98 7.97 2.12
C VAL A 219 -25.51 7.04 3.23
N ARG A 220 -25.48 7.49 4.49
CA ARG A 220 -25.84 6.67 5.65
C ARG A 220 -27.29 6.20 5.57
N GLY A 221 -27.46 4.88 5.63
CA GLY A 221 -28.78 4.25 5.68
C GLY A 221 -29.59 4.32 4.39
N LYS A 222 -28.99 4.79 3.28
CA LYS A 222 -29.66 4.87 1.97
C LYS A 222 -29.45 3.59 1.17
N SER A 223 -30.48 3.15 0.46
CA SER A 223 -30.35 2.09 -0.53
C SER A 223 -29.64 2.61 -1.80
N GLN A 224 -29.20 1.71 -2.67
CA GLN A 224 -28.64 2.09 -3.97
C GLN A 224 -29.65 2.87 -4.83
N ASP A 225 -30.95 2.52 -4.76
CA ASP A 225 -32.00 3.23 -5.49
C ASP A 225 -32.24 4.65 -4.95
N ASP A 226 -32.18 4.83 -3.63
CA ASP A 226 -32.30 6.16 -3.01
C ASP A 226 -31.13 7.05 -3.44
N LEU A 227 -29.90 6.52 -3.35
CA LEU A 227 -28.70 7.22 -3.81
C LEU A 227 -28.80 7.60 -5.29
N ARG A 228 -29.27 6.66 -6.11
CA ARG A 228 -29.45 6.90 -7.54
C ARG A 228 -30.42 8.05 -7.79
N CYS A 229 -31.58 8.05 -7.14
CA CYS A 229 -32.59 9.09 -7.28
C CYS A 229 -32.05 10.45 -6.85
N GLU A 230 -31.41 10.53 -5.69
CA GLU A 230 -30.90 11.77 -5.10
C GLU A 230 -29.74 12.37 -5.91
N ILE A 231 -28.75 11.55 -6.30
CA ILE A 231 -27.60 12.00 -7.09
C ILE A 231 -28.04 12.45 -8.50
N THR A 232 -28.94 11.70 -9.14
CA THR A 232 -29.49 12.09 -10.46
C THR A 232 -30.27 13.40 -10.36
N SER A 233 -31.05 13.58 -9.28
CA SER A 233 -31.77 14.84 -9.02
C SER A 233 -30.82 16.00 -8.78
N ALA A 234 -29.70 15.78 -8.07
CA ALA A 234 -28.66 16.78 -7.84
C ALA A 234 -27.99 17.24 -9.15
N PHE A 235 -27.91 16.37 -10.15
CA PHE A 235 -27.47 16.73 -11.52
C PHE A 235 -28.61 17.20 -12.43
N GLY A 236 -29.78 17.56 -11.90
CA GLY A 236 -30.91 18.06 -12.68
C GLY A 236 -31.53 17.02 -13.61
N GLY A 237 -31.52 15.74 -13.21
CA GLY A 237 -32.03 14.62 -14.00
C GLY A 237 -30.98 13.95 -14.90
N SER A 238 -29.75 14.48 -14.93
CA SER A 238 -28.64 13.89 -15.72
C SER A 238 -27.80 12.93 -14.90
N MET A 239 -27.06 12.06 -15.58
CA MET A 239 -26.02 11.23 -14.98
C MET A 239 -24.64 11.90 -15.09
N PRO A 240 -23.71 11.69 -14.13
CA PRO A 240 -22.34 12.19 -14.22
C PRO A 240 -21.58 11.66 -15.43
N ASP A 241 -20.75 12.51 -16.03
CA ASP A 241 -19.81 12.15 -17.11
C ASP A 241 -18.66 11.29 -16.58
N VAL A 242 -18.21 11.62 -15.37
CA VAL A 242 -17.08 11.01 -14.68
C VAL A 242 -17.48 10.70 -13.24
N SER A 243 -17.13 9.52 -12.75
CA SER A 243 -17.13 9.21 -11.33
C SER A 243 -15.71 8.95 -10.81
N MET A 244 -15.34 9.62 -9.73
CA MET A 244 -14.04 9.47 -9.05
C MET A 244 -14.25 8.75 -7.72
N GLU A 245 -13.88 7.47 -7.67
CA GLU A 245 -14.09 6.60 -6.52
C GLU A 245 -12.92 6.71 -5.55
N CYS A 246 -13.13 7.33 -4.39
CA CYS A 246 -12.07 7.69 -3.43
C CYS A 246 -12.15 6.93 -2.10
N THR A 247 -13.00 5.91 -1.99
CA THR A 247 -13.22 5.13 -0.75
C THR A 247 -12.60 3.74 -0.79
N GLY A 248 -12.57 3.09 -1.96
CA GLY A 248 -12.26 1.67 -2.10
C GLY A 248 -13.36 0.72 -1.60
N ALA A 249 -14.50 1.24 -1.13
CA ALA A 249 -15.60 0.44 -0.63
C ALA A 249 -16.46 -0.07 -1.78
N GLN A 250 -16.78 -1.38 -1.77
CA GLN A 250 -17.57 -2.00 -2.83
C GLN A 250 -18.89 -1.25 -3.13
N PRO A 251 -19.73 -0.87 -2.14
CA PRO A 251 -20.97 -0.15 -2.44
C PRO A 251 -20.76 1.18 -3.17
N CYS A 252 -19.64 1.86 -2.91
CA CYS A 252 -19.27 3.10 -3.60
C CYS A 252 -18.81 2.85 -5.03
N VAL A 253 -18.06 1.76 -5.26
CA VAL A 253 -17.68 1.32 -6.61
C VAL A 253 -18.93 0.96 -7.44
N GLU A 254 -19.87 0.22 -6.85
CA GLU A 254 -21.16 -0.12 -7.47
C GLU A 254 -21.96 1.15 -7.80
N THR A 255 -22.04 2.09 -6.86
CA THR A 255 -22.69 3.41 -7.05
C THR A 255 -22.05 4.15 -8.24
N ALA A 256 -20.71 4.23 -8.27
CA ALA A 256 -19.98 4.91 -9.34
C ALA A 256 -20.25 4.28 -10.71
N ILE A 257 -20.26 2.95 -10.81
CA ILE A 257 -20.52 2.24 -12.07
C ILE A 257 -21.96 2.48 -12.55
N THR A 258 -22.94 2.32 -11.67
CA THR A 258 -24.37 2.38 -12.03
C THR A 258 -24.85 3.80 -12.34
N LEU A 259 -24.25 4.83 -11.72
CA LEU A 259 -24.62 6.23 -11.96
C LEU A 259 -23.84 6.91 -13.07
N THR A 260 -22.64 6.45 -13.42
CA THR A 260 -21.89 7.04 -14.54
C THR A 260 -22.67 6.87 -15.84
N LYS A 261 -22.82 7.92 -16.63
CA LYS A 261 -23.55 7.88 -17.91
C LYS A 261 -22.96 6.84 -18.88
N SER A 262 -23.74 6.40 -19.85
CA SER A 262 -23.22 5.56 -20.94
C SER A 262 -22.09 6.28 -21.69
N GLY A 263 -21.00 5.58 -21.98
CA GLY A 263 -19.76 6.14 -22.53
C GLY A 263 -18.94 6.98 -21.55
N GLY A 264 -19.32 7.04 -20.26
CA GLY A 264 -18.60 7.76 -19.23
C GLY A 264 -17.43 6.98 -18.62
N ILE A 265 -16.74 7.59 -17.65
CA ILE A 265 -15.53 7.01 -17.05
C ILE A 265 -15.68 6.93 -15.51
N VAL A 266 -15.40 5.76 -14.95
CA VAL A 266 -15.16 5.56 -13.53
C VAL A 266 -13.65 5.45 -13.28
N VAL A 267 -13.11 6.30 -12.40
CA VAL A 267 -11.72 6.21 -11.95
C VAL A 267 -11.66 5.64 -10.54
N LEU A 268 -10.97 4.51 -10.37
CA LEU A 268 -10.77 3.84 -9.08
C LEU A 268 -9.49 4.35 -8.41
N ILE A 269 -9.65 5.18 -7.38
CA ILE A 269 -8.58 5.88 -6.66
C ILE A 269 -8.41 5.31 -5.25
N GLY A 270 -9.53 5.04 -4.56
CA GLY A 270 -9.54 4.42 -3.25
C GLY A 270 -8.98 2.99 -3.29
N LEU A 271 -8.21 2.64 -2.25
CA LEU A 271 -7.73 1.28 -2.05
C LEU A 271 -8.56 0.62 -0.95
N GLY A 272 -9.28 -0.44 -1.30
CA GLY A 272 -10.10 -1.21 -0.37
C GLY A 272 -9.69 -2.67 -0.32
N ALA A 273 -10.69 -3.56 -0.23
CA ALA A 273 -10.46 -4.99 -0.24
C ALA A 273 -9.72 -5.45 -1.51
N SER A 274 -8.95 -6.53 -1.40
CA SER A 274 -8.20 -7.10 -2.53
C SER A 274 -9.11 -7.63 -3.65
N ARG A 275 -10.37 -7.90 -3.33
CA ARG A 275 -11.43 -8.34 -4.25
C ARG A 275 -12.76 -7.75 -3.80
N ILE A 276 -13.58 -7.37 -4.77
CA ILE A 276 -14.94 -6.87 -4.60
C ILE A 276 -15.82 -7.42 -5.74
N GLU A 277 -17.11 -7.54 -5.50
CA GLU A 277 -18.09 -7.83 -6.55
C GLU A 277 -18.54 -6.53 -7.20
N ILE A 278 -18.62 -6.49 -8.54
CA ILE A 278 -19.02 -5.30 -9.29
C ILE A 278 -19.97 -5.65 -10.44
N PRO A 279 -20.92 -4.78 -10.80
CA PRO A 279 -21.91 -5.03 -11.85
C PRO A 279 -21.30 -4.86 -13.24
N ILE A 280 -20.47 -5.81 -13.67
CA ILE A 280 -19.68 -5.70 -14.90
C ILE A 280 -20.56 -5.64 -16.18
N ILE A 281 -21.74 -6.26 -16.16
CA ILE A 281 -22.70 -6.20 -17.27
C ILE A 281 -23.25 -4.78 -17.46
N GLU A 282 -23.51 -4.06 -16.36
CA GLU A 282 -23.96 -2.67 -16.40
C GLU A 282 -22.89 -1.76 -17.02
N ALA A 283 -21.63 -1.95 -16.64
CA ALA A 283 -20.53 -1.21 -17.24
C ALA A 283 -20.38 -1.54 -18.73
N SER A 284 -20.35 -2.83 -19.07
CA SER A 284 -20.07 -3.31 -20.42
C SER A 284 -21.17 -2.90 -21.42
N THR A 285 -22.43 -3.09 -21.08
CA THR A 285 -23.56 -2.80 -21.99
C THR A 285 -23.80 -1.31 -22.23
N ARG A 286 -23.20 -0.44 -21.40
CA ARG A 286 -23.27 1.01 -21.51
C ARG A 286 -21.93 1.65 -21.89
N GLU A 287 -20.92 0.85 -22.21
CA GLU A 287 -19.55 1.30 -22.53
C GLU A 287 -18.97 2.24 -21.45
N VAL A 288 -19.16 1.91 -20.17
CA VAL A 288 -18.54 2.64 -19.06
C VAL A 288 -17.12 2.14 -18.84
N ASP A 289 -16.15 3.03 -19.06
CA ASP A 289 -14.75 2.74 -18.84
C ASP A 289 -14.42 2.70 -17.34
N ILE A 290 -13.88 1.58 -16.85
CA ILE A 290 -13.38 1.45 -15.48
C ILE A 290 -11.86 1.53 -15.49
N ARG A 291 -11.30 2.58 -14.88
CA ARG A 291 -9.87 2.91 -14.97
C ARG A 291 -9.25 2.99 -13.58
N GLY A 292 -8.28 2.13 -13.32
CA GLY A 292 -7.43 2.28 -12.13
C GLY A 292 -6.51 3.49 -12.21
N ILE A 293 -6.06 3.97 -11.05
CA ILE A 293 -4.92 4.88 -10.92
C ILE A 293 -3.91 4.26 -9.96
N PHE A 294 -2.63 4.48 -10.24
CA PHE A 294 -1.55 4.12 -9.34
C PHE A 294 -0.62 5.32 -9.17
N ARG A 295 -0.73 6.01 -8.04
CA ARG A 295 0.03 7.22 -7.71
C ARG A 295 -0.15 8.28 -8.80
N TYR A 296 0.93 8.70 -9.46
CA TYR A 296 0.95 9.77 -10.46
C TYR A 296 2.23 9.74 -11.29
N ALA A 297 2.20 10.32 -12.49
CA ALA A 297 3.38 10.61 -13.29
C ALA A 297 3.27 12.00 -13.94
N ASN A 298 4.35 12.78 -13.91
CA ASN A 298 4.46 14.13 -14.47
C ASN A 298 3.40 15.10 -13.89
N CYS A 299 3.12 14.99 -12.59
CA CYS A 299 2.03 15.74 -11.93
C CYS A 299 2.52 16.83 -10.97
N TYR A 300 3.69 16.66 -10.35
CA TYR A 300 4.23 17.62 -9.37
C TYR A 300 4.31 19.06 -9.89
N PRO A 301 4.80 19.33 -11.11
CA PRO A 301 4.79 20.70 -11.66
C PRO A 301 3.37 21.30 -11.74
N THR A 302 2.38 20.52 -12.16
CA THR A 302 0.99 20.97 -12.25
C THR A 302 0.38 21.18 -10.87
N ALA A 303 0.61 20.25 -9.93
CA ALA A 303 0.14 20.40 -8.55
C ALA A 303 0.71 21.67 -7.91
N LEU A 304 2.02 21.89 -8.06
CA LEU A 304 2.69 23.08 -7.55
C LEU A 304 2.16 24.37 -8.19
N GLN A 305 1.90 24.38 -9.50
CA GLN A 305 1.29 25.52 -10.18
C GLN A 305 -0.14 25.81 -9.70
N LEU A 306 -0.95 24.77 -9.46
CA LEU A 306 -2.29 24.94 -8.91
C LEU A 306 -2.24 25.60 -7.53
N ILE A 307 -1.31 25.17 -6.68
CA ILE A 307 -1.11 25.76 -5.36
C ILE A 307 -0.61 27.21 -5.48
N ALA A 308 0.47 27.43 -6.23
CA ALA A 308 1.09 28.74 -6.40
C ALA A 308 0.15 29.77 -7.04
N SER A 309 -0.81 29.32 -7.85
CA SER A 309 -1.82 30.21 -8.45
C SER A 309 -2.85 30.76 -7.47
N GLY A 310 -2.91 30.23 -6.23
CA GLY A 310 -3.91 30.61 -5.25
C GLY A 310 -5.33 30.11 -5.56
N LYS A 311 -5.52 29.24 -6.57
CA LYS A 311 -6.84 28.69 -6.92
C LYS A 311 -7.39 27.72 -5.87
N LEU A 312 -6.54 27.14 -5.02
CA LEU A 312 -6.90 26.12 -4.03
C LEU A 312 -7.07 26.71 -2.63
N ASN A 313 -8.01 27.65 -2.47
CA ASN A 313 -8.18 28.48 -1.27
C ASN A 313 -8.36 27.71 0.05
N LEU A 314 -8.85 26.47 0.01
CA LEU A 314 -9.08 25.64 1.21
C LEU A 314 -8.13 24.43 1.29
N LEU A 315 -7.03 24.43 0.55
CA LEU A 315 -6.08 23.32 0.60
C LEU A 315 -5.53 23.08 2.01
N ARG A 316 -5.34 24.15 2.79
CA ARG A 316 -4.85 24.08 4.17
C ARG A 316 -5.89 23.59 5.17
N ASP A 317 -7.19 23.70 4.85
CA ASP A 317 -8.27 23.17 5.69
C ASP A 317 -8.27 21.62 5.70
N LEU A 318 -7.49 20.99 4.81
CA LEU A 318 -7.24 19.55 4.84
C LEU A 318 -6.41 19.13 6.07
N THR A 319 -5.58 20.03 6.60
CA THR A 319 -4.74 19.77 7.77
C THR A 319 -5.53 20.06 9.05
N THR A 320 -5.77 19.02 9.86
CA THR A 320 -6.61 19.16 11.07
C THR A 320 -5.85 19.09 12.39
N ALA A 321 -4.59 18.65 12.40
CA ALA A 321 -3.82 18.48 13.65
C ALA A 321 -2.31 18.41 13.40
N ASP A 322 -1.55 18.98 14.34
CA ASP A 322 -0.12 19.20 14.24
C ASP A 322 0.64 18.47 15.34
N TYR A 323 1.73 17.80 15.00
CA TYR A 323 2.60 17.11 15.96
C TYR A 323 4.07 17.51 15.77
N GLN A 324 4.91 17.17 16.74
CA GLN A 324 6.39 17.17 16.62
C GLN A 324 6.86 15.76 16.27
N LEU A 325 8.00 15.59 15.60
CA LEU A 325 8.47 14.26 15.19
C LEU A 325 8.56 13.29 16.38
N GLU A 326 8.92 13.82 17.54
CA GLU A 326 8.98 13.14 18.83
C GLU A 326 7.60 12.60 19.30
N ASP A 327 6.50 13.16 18.80
CA ASP A 327 5.13 12.74 19.08
C ASP A 327 4.54 11.82 17.99
N ALA A 328 5.38 11.21 17.15
CA ALA A 328 4.90 10.47 15.99
C ALA A 328 3.92 9.33 16.31
N VAL A 329 4.21 8.57 17.37
CA VAL A 329 3.32 7.49 17.81
C VAL A 329 1.91 8.03 18.11
N LYS A 330 1.80 9.17 18.81
CA LYS A 330 0.50 9.80 19.13
C LYS A 330 -0.24 10.27 17.88
N ALA A 331 0.49 10.79 16.89
CA ALA A 331 -0.10 11.22 15.63
C ALA A 331 -0.69 10.03 14.84
N PHE A 332 0.02 8.89 14.83
CA PHE A 332 -0.47 7.64 14.23
C PHE A 332 -1.68 7.07 15.00
N GLU A 333 -1.65 7.07 16.33
CA GLU A 333 -2.80 6.66 17.16
C GLU A 333 -4.03 7.53 16.89
N ARG A 334 -3.85 8.84 16.69
CA ARG A 334 -4.95 9.73 16.28
C ARG A 334 -5.43 9.36 14.87
N ALA A 335 -4.51 9.08 13.94
CA ALA A 335 -4.83 8.71 12.55
C ALA A 335 -5.62 7.43 12.37
N GLN A 336 -5.51 6.51 13.33
CA GLN A 336 -6.28 5.28 13.32
C GLN A 336 -7.76 5.47 13.68
N LYS A 337 -8.14 6.58 14.34
CA LYS A 337 -9.51 6.79 14.86
C LYS A 337 -10.56 7.17 13.80
N ALA A 338 -10.19 7.24 12.52
CA ALA A 338 -11.05 7.40 11.33
C ALA A 338 -11.98 8.64 11.28
N ASP A 339 -12.06 9.44 12.35
CA ASP A 339 -12.83 10.69 12.48
C ASP A 339 -12.13 11.90 11.84
N VAL A 340 -10.99 11.67 11.16
CA VAL A 340 -10.11 12.76 10.73
C VAL A 340 -9.92 12.77 9.22
N ILE A 341 -9.96 13.97 8.64
CA ILE A 341 -9.86 14.23 7.21
C ILE A 341 -8.41 14.08 6.73
N LYS A 342 -7.39 14.43 7.53
CA LYS A 342 -5.99 14.08 7.29
C LYS A 342 -5.12 14.37 8.52
N HIS A 343 -4.12 13.54 8.80
CA HIS A 343 -3.14 13.82 9.84
C HIS A 343 -1.84 14.37 9.27
N LYS A 344 -1.41 15.53 9.76
CA LYS A 344 -0.08 16.08 9.52
C LYS A 344 0.15 17.26 10.45
N LYS A 345 1.14 17.19 11.34
CA LYS A 345 2.40 17.95 11.24
C LYS A 345 3.48 17.16 11.96
N TYR A 346 4.70 17.32 11.50
CA TYR A 346 5.90 17.10 12.29
C TYR A 346 6.73 18.34 12.06
N TYR A 347 6.72 19.26 13.01
CA TYR A 347 7.83 20.19 13.06
C TYR A 347 9.02 19.41 13.62
N ILE A 348 10.18 19.65 13.02
CA ILE A 348 11.45 19.23 13.57
C ILE A 348 12.04 20.52 14.08
N PHE A 349 11.74 20.82 15.35
CA PHE A 349 12.41 21.91 16.07
C PHE A 349 13.78 21.41 16.51
N ASP A 350 14.80 22.21 16.23
CA ASP A 350 16.11 22.02 16.83
C ASP A 350 15.98 22.36 18.32
N PRO A 351 16.54 21.58 19.27
CA PRO A 351 16.83 22.12 20.58
C PRO A 351 17.80 23.29 20.35
N ILE A 352 17.43 24.47 20.85
CA ILE A 352 18.32 25.62 20.91
C ILE A 352 19.59 25.14 21.65
N ASN A 353 20.74 25.18 20.96
CA ASN A 353 22.04 25.01 21.60
C ASN A 353 22.20 26.15 22.61
N ILE A 354 21.93 25.86 23.87
CA ILE A 354 22.48 26.63 24.98
C ILE A 354 23.84 26.01 25.20
N ASP A 355 24.88 26.65 24.65
CA ASP A 355 26.26 26.38 25.03
C ASP A 355 26.36 26.46 26.55
N ASN A 356 26.70 25.35 27.18
CA ASN A 356 27.25 25.33 28.52
C ASN A 356 28.41 24.34 28.51
N ASP A 357 29.60 24.92 28.37
CA ASP A 357 30.84 24.37 28.90
C ASP A 357 30.61 23.79 30.30
N ASN A 358 31.08 22.55 30.53
CA ASN A 358 31.89 22.16 31.69
C ASN A 358 32.13 20.63 31.72
N ASP A 359 33.38 20.28 31.43
CA ASP A 359 34.27 19.39 32.18
C ASP A 359 33.76 18.17 32.97
N ASN A 360 34.40 17.03 32.65
CA ASN A 360 34.95 15.98 33.53
C ASN A 360 33.99 15.11 34.39
N ASN A 361 33.94 13.80 34.08
CA ASN A 361 34.66 12.74 34.83
C ASN A 361 34.22 11.32 34.44
N ASP A 362 35.18 10.40 34.56
CA ASP A 362 35.16 8.95 34.36
C ASP A 362 33.94 8.19 34.91
N ILE A 363 33.66 7.01 34.32
CA ILE A 363 33.59 5.70 35.01
C ILE A 363 33.64 4.57 33.96
N ASP A 364 34.58 3.66 34.18
CA ASP A 364 34.83 2.40 33.48
C ASP A 364 34.17 1.25 34.27
N ILE A 365 33.41 0.36 33.61
CA ILE A 365 33.05 -0.97 34.16
C ILE A 365 32.95 -1.99 33.02
N ASP A 366 33.97 -2.84 32.96
CA ASP A 366 34.02 -4.14 32.32
C ASP A 366 33.28 -5.20 33.17
N ASN A 367 32.58 -6.15 32.52
CA ASN A 367 32.25 -7.46 33.07
C ASN A 367 31.65 -8.41 32.00
N ASP A 368 32.52 -9.30 31.52
CA ASP A 368 32.22 -10.60 30.92
C ASP A 368 31.43 -11.53 31.88
N LYS A 369 30.41 -12.25 31.36
CA LYS A 369 30.35 -13.74 31.29
C LYS A 369 28.97 -14.31 30.94
N HIS A 370 29.00 -15.13 29.88
CA HIS A 370 28.26 -16.39 29.60
C HIS A 370 26.74 -16.49 29.80
N ASP A 371 26.02 -16.79 28.71
CA ASP A 371 25.47 -18.15 28.54
C ASP A 371 25.09 -18.50 27.08
N ASN A 372 25.32 -19.78 26.77
CA ASN A 372 25.21 -20.44 25.47
C ASN A 372 23.75 -20.69 25.03
N TYR A 373 23.39 -20.37 23.79
CA TYR A 373 22.48 -21.21 22.99
C TYR A 373 22.84 -21.14 21.49
N HIS A 374 23.36 -22.25 20.99
CA HIS A 374 23.50 -22.52 19.56
C HIS A 374 22.13 -22.86 18.95
N TYR A 375 21.72 -22.15 17.90
CA TYR A 375 20.72 -22.66 16.95
C TYR A 375 21.32 -22.75 15.55
N ASN A 376 21.46 -24.00 15.10
CA ASN A 376 21.74 -24.37 13.73
C ASN A 376 20.57 -23.94 12.84
N TYR A 377 20.74 -22.92 11.99
CA TYR A 377 19.90 -22.75 10.82
C TYR A 377 20.63 -23.27 9.58
N VAL A 378 20.06 -24.34 9.04
CA VAL A 378 20.43 -24.99 7.80
C VAL A 378 20.37 -23.97 6.66
N ARG A 379 21.53 -23.73 6.04
CA ARG A 379 21.68 -23.05 4.75
C ARG A 379 20.83 -23.77 3.69
N THR A 380 19.82 -23.10 3.15
CA THR A 380 19.30 -23.48 1.84
C THR A 380 20.35 -23.09 0.78
N ALA A 381 20.97 -24.09 0.17
CA ALA A 381 21.87 -23.89 -0.94
C ALA A 381 21.10 -23.29 -2.13
N ARG A 382 21.25 -21.98 -2.36
CA ARG A 382 20.96 -21.38 -3.66
C ARG A 382 22.03 -21.85 -4.63
N SER A 383 21.73 -22.85 -5.47
CA SER A 383 22.55 -23.10 -6.65
C SER A 383 22.31 -21.97 -7.66
N ARG A 384 23.30 -21.08 -7.78
CA ARG A 384 23.47 -20.25 -8.97
C ARG A 384 23.93 -21.19 -10.08
N ASN A 385 23.02 -21.57 -10.99
CA ASN A 385 23.40 -21.86 -12.37
C ASN A 385 22.18 -21.80 -13.29
N ARG A 386 22.24 -20.86 -14.23
CA ARG A 386 21.40 -20.84 -15.43
C ARG A 386 21.78 -22.06 -16.28
N ASN A 387 20.78 -22.66 -16.93
CA ASN A 387 20.84 -23.80 -17.87
C ASN A 387 20.76 -25.21 -17.26
N PHE A 388 19.54 -25.73 -17.08
CA PHE A 388 19.28 -27.17 -17.15
C PHE A 388 17.93 -27.43 -17.82
N ALA A 389 17.96 -27.90 -19.06
CA ALA A 389 16.84 -28.49 -19.77
C ALA A 389 17.11 -30.00 -19.88
N GLN A 390 16.76 -30.77 -18.83
CA GLN A 390 16.65 -32.23 -18.91
C GLN A 390 15.52 -32.74 -17.98
N PRO A 391 14.70 -33.71 -18.43
CA PRO A 391 13.56 -34.20 -17.66
C PRO A 391 14.00 -35.04 -16.45
N CYS A 392 13.58 -34.66 -15.25
CA CYS A 392 13.70 -35.46 -14.03
C CYS A 392 12.37 -36.18 -13.74
N CYS A 393 12.40 -37.48 -13.46
CA CYS A 393 11.22 -38.20 -12.97
C CYS A 393 11.12 -38.05 -11.44
N ALA A 394 10.02 -37.46 -10.96
CA ALA A 394 9.69 -37.39 -9.54
C ALA A 394 8.53 -38.36 -9.23
N ARG A 395 8.67 -39.17 -8.18
CA ARG A 395 7.61 -40.05 -7.66
C ARG A 395 7.16 -39.50 -6.32
N MET A 396 5.87 -39.23 -6.18
CA MET A 396 5.25 -38.72 -4.96
C MET A 396 4.38 -39.81 -4.34
N HIS A 397 4.70 -40.21 -3.12
CA HIS A 397 4.00 -41.24 -2.37
C HIS A 397 3.30 -40.59 -1.17
N ILE A 398 2.04 -40.94 -0.89
CA ILE A 398 1.39 -40.53 0.35
C ILE A 398 1.73 -41.60 1.38
N SER A 399 2.62 -41.27 2.31
CA SER A 399 3.09 -42.25 3.30
C SER A 399 2.11 -42.39 4.46
N GLN A 400 1.31 -41.36 4.75
CA GLN A 400 0.32 -41.40 5.83
C GLN A 400 -0.80 -40.36 5.62
N LEU A 401 -2.03 -40.76 5.90
CA LEU A 401 -3.22 -39.91 5.93
C LEU A 401 -3.94 -40.14 7.27
N SER A 402 -4.12 -39.08 8.05
CA SER A 402 -4.71 -39.15 9.39
C SER A 402 -5.75 -38.05 9.59
N VAL A 403 -6.76 -38.33 10.41
CA VAL A 403 -7.74 -37.34 10.88
C VAL A 403 -7.52 -37.13 12.38
N VAL A 404 -7.47 -35.87 12.83
CA VAL A 404 -7.16 -35.52 14.22
C VAL A 404 -8.18 -34.52 14.73
N ARG A 405 -8.61 -34.68 15.99
CA ARG A 405 -9.47 -33.71 16.71
C ARG A 405 -8.61 -32.81 17.58
N GLU A 406 -9.02 -31.55 17.76
CA GLU A 406 -8.37 -30.66 18.72
C GLU A 406 -8.37 -31.32 20.11
N HIS A 407 -7.17 -31.57 20.63
CA HIS A 407 -6.83 -32.11 21.96
C HIS A 407 -6.84 -33.64 22.19
N ASP A 408 -6.92 -34.50 21.15
CA ASP A 408 -6.75 -35.97 21.31
C ASP A 408 -5.69 -36.60 20.38
N THR A 409 -5.23 -37.82 20.71
CA THR A 409 -4.23 -38.58 19.92
C THR A 409 -4.83 -39.19 18.63
N ALA A 410 -4.08 -39.11 17.52
CA ALA A 410 -4.56 -39.37 16.16
C ALA A 410 -5.02 -40.82 15.89
N VAL A 411 -6.11 -40.97 15.12
CA VAL A 411 -6.53 -42.26 14.53
C VAL A 411 -5.93 -42.38 13.12
N ALA A 412 -5.04 -43.36 12.91
CA ALA A 412 -4.32 -43.54 11.65
C ALA A 412 -5.07 -44.46 10.68
N ALA A 413 -5.11 -44.09 9.39
CA ALA A 413 -5.57 -44.95 8.31
C ALA A 413 -4.39 -45.61 7.58
N PRO A 414 -4.58 -46.78 6.92
CA PRO A 414 -3.51 -47.44 6.18
C PRO A 414 -3.03 -46.60 4.97
N PRO A 415 -1.74 -46.70 4.60
CA PRO A 415 -1.13 -45.89 3.55
C PRO A 415 -1.72 -46.18 2.16
N LEU A 416 -1.89 -45.14 1.34
CA LEU A 416 -2.40 -45.22 -0.02
C LEU A 416 -1.25 -44.95 -1.01
N SER A 417 -0.93 -45.94 -1.87
CA SER A 417 0.08 -45.78 -2.92
C SER A 417 -0.57 -45.39 -4.25
N ILE A 418 -0.10 -44.30 -4.87
CA ILE A 418 -0.54 -43.88 -6.21
C ILE A 418 0.73 -43.71 -7.05
N ASP A 419 0.81 -44.41 -8.18
CA ASP A 419 1.98 -44.38 -9.07
C ASP A 419 1.77 -43.36 -10.20
N PHE A 420 2.78 -42.52 -10.45
CA PHE A 420 2.70 -41.42 -11.40
C PHE A 420 3.85 -41.52 -12.41
N SER A 421 3.53 -41.90 -13.64
CA SER A 421 4.46 -41.76 -14.77
C SER A 421 3.92 -40.68 -15.72
N THR A 422 4.82 -39.82 -16.21
CA THR A 422 4.60 -38.66 -17.10
C THR A 422 4.16 -37.35 -16.42
N ALA A 423 5.16 -36.55 -16.01
CA ALA A 423 5.01 -35.11 -15.84
C ALA A 423 6.26 -34.44 -16.44
N GLN A 424 6.16 -33.99 -17.69
CA GLN A 424 7.19 -33.11 -18.27
C GLN A 424 6.91 -31.67 -17.80
N SER A 425 7.86 -31.11 -17.06
CA SER A 425 8.03 -29.68 -16.79
C SER A 425 6.83 -28.92 -16.19
N MET A 426 6.45 -29.22 -14.94
CA MET A 426 5.61 -28.34 -14.12
C MET A 426 6.25 -28.07 -12.75
N CYS A 427 6.19 -26.81 -12.31
CA CYS A 427 6.60 -26.38 -10.96
C CYS A 427 5.70 -27.05 -9.89
N MET A 428 6.28 -27.60 -8.83
CA MET A 428 5.57 -28.47 -7.86
C MET A 428 4.32 -27.84 -7.23
N GLY A 429 4.25 -26.52 -7.07
CA GLY A 429 3.09 -25.83 -6.52
C GLY A 429 1.84 -25.88 -7.42
N LEU A 430 2.02 -25.85 -8.75
CA LEU A 430 0.91 -25.95 -9.71
C LEU A 430 0.38 -27.38 -9.85
N TYR A 431 1.24 -28.37 -9.62
CA TYR A 431 0.87 -29.80 -9.70
C TYR A 431 0.02 -30.23 -8.49
N ALA A 432 0.30 -29.71 -7.30
CA ALA A 432 -0.50 -29.93 -6.09
C ALA A 432 -1.90 -29.29 -6.20
N GLN A 433 -2.01 -28.10 -6.79
CA GLN A 433 -3.30 -27.44 -7.02
C GLN A 433 -4.19 -28.20 -8.03
N ALA A 434 -3.61 -28.78 -9.08
CA ALA A 434 -4.38 -29.47 -10.13
C ALA A 434 -5.08 -30.77 -9.67
N ARG A 435 -4.75 -31.30 -8.49
CA ARG A 435 -5.27 -32.60 -8.00
C ARG A 435 -5.94 -32.53 -6.62
N LEU A 436 -6.16 -31.33 -6.07
CA LEU A 436 -7.02 -31.04 -4.92
C LEU A 436 -8.35 -31.82 -4.91
N PRO A 437 -9.07 -32.00 -6.03
CA PRO A 437 -10.35 -32.71 -6.03
C PRO A 437 -10.26 -34.20 -5.66
N LEU A 438 -9.18 -34.89 -6.03
CA LEU A 438 -8.98 -36.32 -5.71
C LEU A 438 -8.64 -36.52 -4.23
N MET A 439 -7.86 -35.59 -3.66
CA MET A 439 -7.57 -35.58 -2.23
C MET A 439 -8.81 -35.23 -1.40
N ARG A 440 -9.69 -34.36 -1.93
CA ARG A 440 -10.98 -34.01 -1.32
C ARG A 440 -11.90 -35.22 -1.19
N ASN A 441 -12.02 -36.03 -2.25
CA ASN A 441 -12.85 -37.24 -2.23
C ASN A 441 -12.35 -38.30 -1.24
N ALA A 442 -11.02 -38.49 -1.13
CA ALA A 442 -10.45 -39.41 -0.15
C ALA A 442 -10.67 -38.92 1.30
N ALA A 443 -10.52 -37.61 1.53
CA ALA A 443 -10.77 -36.97 2.82
C ALA A 443 -12.25 -37.07 3.25
N GLN A 444 -13.19 -36.86 2.31
CA GLN A 444 -14.62 -36.97 2.58
C GLN A 444 -15.04 -38.40 2.94
N ASN A 445 -14.49 -39.41 2.27
CA ASN A 445 -14.75 -40.82 2.61
C ASN A 445 -14.23 -41.18 4.02
N LEU A 446 -13.06 -40.67 4.42
CA LEU A 446 -12.52 -40.87 5.76
C LEU A 446 -13.32 -40.14 6.85
N ALA A 447 -13.71 -38.88 6.61
CA ALA A 447 -14.57 -38.12 7.51
C ALA A 447 -15.93 -38.80 7.71
N SER A 448 -16.52 -39.36 6.64
CA SER A 448 -17.79 -40.10 6.73
C SER A 448 -17.71 -41.39 7.56
N SER A 449 -16.52 -42.00 7.67
CA SER A 449 -16.31 -43.16 8.56
C SER A 449 -16.17 -42.76 10.03
N ALA A 450 -15.63 -41.56 10.30
CA ALA A 450 -15.45 -41.02 11.64
C ALA A 450 -16.77 -40.52 12.26
N THR A 451 -17.68 -39.95 11.46
CA THR A 451 -19.01 -39.51 11.94
C THR A 451 -19.92 -40.67 12.34
N ASN A 452 -19.80 -41.84 11.70
CA ASN A 452 -20.47 -43.07 12.14
C ASN A 452 -20.01 -43.57 13.53
N SER A 453 -18.93 -42.98 14.07
CA SER A 453 -18.39 -43.25 15.41
C SER A 453 -18.76 -42.15 16.43
N GLY A 454 -19.63 -41.20 16.06
CA GLY A 454 -20.19 -40.17 16.97
C GLY A 454 -19.45 -38.81 16.98
N TRP A 455 -18.63 -38.51 15.97
CA TRP A 455 -17.81 -37.27 15.94
C TRP A 455 -18.54 -36.17 15.14
N LEU A 456 -18.54 -34.92 15.63
CA LEU A 456 -19.12 -33.76 14.94
C LEU A 456 -18.15 -33.21 13.88
N PHE A 457 -18.67 -32.76 12.73
CA PHE A 457 -17.86 -32.37 11.55
C PHE A 457 -16.95 -31.16 11.78
N GLU A 458 -17.32 -30.28 12.71
CA GLU A 458 -16.66 -28.98 12.92
C GLU A 458 -15.30 -29.09 13.63
N ASP A 459 -14.99 -30.24 14.26
CA ASP A 459 -13.79 -30.43 15.09
C ASP A 459 -12.67 -31.25 14.41
N LEU A 460 -12.78 -31.54 13.10
CA LEU A 460 -11.87 -32.48 12.41
C LEU A 460 -10.80 -31.76 11.58
N HIS A 461 -9.53 -32.10 11.79
CA HIS A 461 -8.40 -31.67 10.97
C HIS A 461 -7.85 -32.83 10.12
N LEU A 462 -7.66 -32.59 8.83
CA LEU A 462 -7.02 -33.54 7.93
C LEU A 462 -5.52 -33.28 7.87
N VAL A 463 -4.71 -34.31 8.16
CA VAL A 463 -3.25 -34.24 8.08
C VAL A 463 -2.76 -35.22 7.02
N CYS A 464 -2.14 -34.67 5.97
CA CYS A 464 -1.51 -35.45 4.90
C CYS A 464 0.01 -35.37 5.03
N VAL A 465 0.68 -36.53 5.03
CA VAL A 465 2.14 -36.62 4.98
C VAL A 465 2.57 -37.17 3.62
N PHE A 466 3.39 -36.40 2.92
CA PHE A 466 3.93 -36.76 1.61
C PHE A 466 5.39 -37.18 1.72
N GLU A 467 5.74 -38.25 1.02
CA GLU A 467 7.12 -38.65 0.77
C GLU A 467 7.39 -38.48 -0.73
N ILE A 468 8.26 -37.53 -1.09
CA ILE A 468 8.64 -37.28 -2.48
C ILE A 468 10.03 -37.84 -2.70
N SER A 469 10.18 -38.66 -3.75
CA SER A 469 11.46 -39.24 -4.15
C SER A 469 11.82 -38.79 -5.57
N PHE A 470 13.05 -38.33 -5.74
CA PHE A 470 13.59 -37.93 -7.03
C PHE A 470 14.58 -38.99 -7.52
N LYS A 471 14.47 -39.40 -8.78
CA LYS A 471 15.44 -40.31 -9.39
C LYS A 471 16.05 -39.62 -10.62
N GLN A 472 17.31 -39.20 -10.51
CA GLN A 472 18.09 -38.78 -11.66
C GLN A 472 18.91 -39.97 -12.20
N PRO A 473 19.07 -40.11 -13.53
CA PRO A 473 20.03 -41.07 -14.06
C PRO A 473 21.43 -40.56 -13.69
N ASN A 474 22.18 -41.35 -12.93
CA ASN A 474 23.61 -41.20 -12.57
C ASN A 474 23.98 -40.51 -11.24
N TRP A 475 23.04 -40.19 -10.34
CA TRP A 475 23.36 -39.71 -8.98
C TRP A 475 22.64 -40.55 -7.90
N PRO A 476 23.33 -41.06 -6.86
CA PRO A 476 22.72 -41.94 -5.85
C PRO A 476 21.99 -41.21 -4.70
N LEU A 477 21.82 -39.88 -4.77
CA LEU A 477 21.18 -39.12 -3.69
C LEU A 477 19.65 -39.07 -3.83
N VAL A 478 18.96 -39.77 -2.92
CA VAL A 478 17.53 -39.61 -2.66
C VAL A 478 17.34 -38.46 -1.67
N PHE A 479 16.74 -37.35 -2.10
CA PHE A 479 16.28 -36.30 -1.19
C PHE A 479 14.90 -36.69 -0.65
N ARG A 480 14.78 -36.82 0.67
CA ARG A 480 13.50 -36.99 1.39
C ARG A 480 13.12 -35.66 2.03
N THR A 481 11.95 -35.15 1.69
CA THR A 481 11.33 -34.01 2.39
C THR A 481 9.97 -34.45 2.91
N LEU A 482 9.79 -34.37 4.23
CA LEU A 482 8.50 -34.53 4.89
C LEU A 482 7.94 -33.14 5.13
N SER A 483 6.73 -32.86 4.65
CA SER A 483 6.04 -31.60 4.92
C SER A 483 4.59 -31.91 5.30
N PRO A 484 4.17 -31.63 6.54
CA PRO A 484 2.77 -31.76 6.92
C PRO A 484 1.98 -30.59 6.32
N LEU A 485 0.88 -30.90 5.65
CA LEU A 485 -0.13 -29.93 5.23
C LEU A 485 -1.35 -30.09 6.14
N PHE A 486 -1.77 -29.00 6.77
CA PHE A 486 -2.95 -28.93 7.63
C PHE A 486 -4.08 -28.24 6.87
N TYR A 487 -5.22 -28.90 6.75
CA TYR A 487 -6.45 -28.29 6.25
C TYR A 487 -7.44 -28.16 7.42
N SER A 488 -7.94 -26.96 7.66
CA SER A 488 -9.12 -26.74 8.50
C SER A 488 -10.39 -26.80 7.65
N THR A 489 -11.47 -27.24 8.28
CA THR A 489 -12.77 -27.57 7.68
C THR A 489 -13.60 -26.45 7.04
N PRO A 490 -13.34 -25.13 7.14
CA PRO A 490 -14.20 -24.16 6.46
C PRO A 490 -14.16 -24.26 4.92
N ASP A 491 -13.10 -24.84 4.36
CA ASP A 491 -12.84 -24.90 2.90
C ASP A 491 -12.93 -26.33 2.30
N LEU A 492 -13.60 -27.26 3.00
CA LEU A 492 -13.79 -28.66 2.55
C LEU A 492 -15.19 -28.95 2.01
#